data_AF-A0AAE3M9W3-F1
#
_entry.id   AF-A0AAE3M9W3-F1
#
_cell.length_a   1.000
_cell.length_b   1.000
_cell.length_c   1.000
_cell.angle_alpha   90.00
_cell.angle_beta   90.00
_cell.angle_gamma   90.00
#
_symmetry.space_group_name_H-M   'P 1'
#
loop_
_entity.id
_entity.type
_entity.pdbx_description
1 polymer ?
#
loop_
_entity_poly.entity_id
_entity_poly.type
_entity_poly.pdbx_seq_one_letter_code
_entity_poly.pdbx_strand_id
1 'polypeptide(L)'
;MEVLKSVLQDQVDLNGNFHKVGARPKFSDIELISLNLTSEYLSIDSESLLFKKLKSEYREQFPNMIDRTQYNRRKKCLFGYIEWV
;
A
#
# COMPACT_ATOMS: atom_id res chain seq x y z
N MET A 1 7.39 -1.91 -7.67
CA MET A 1 5.95 -2.01 -8.00
C MET A 1 5.67 -2.89 -9.22
N GLU A 2 6.55 -2.94 -10.21
CA GLU A 2 6.32 -3.70 -11.46
C GLU A 2 6.18 -5.21 -11.23
N VAL A 3 6.98 -5.78 -10.32
CA VAL A 3 6.87 -7.20 -9.92
C VAL A 3 5.53 -7.53 -9.27
N LEU A 4 5.03 -6.68 -8.36
CA LEU A 4 3.73 -6.91 -7.73
C LEU A 4 2.58 -6.76 -8.72
N LYS A 5 2.71 -5.84 -9.69
CA LYS A 5 1.76 -5.74 -10.79
C LYS A 5 1.71 -7.03 -11.61
N SER A 6 2.85 -7.63 -11.94
CA SER A 6 2.87 -8.90 -12.68
C SER A 6 2.32 -10.08 -11.87
N VAL A 7 2.59 -10.14 -10.56
CA VAL A 7 2.12 -11.22 -9.68
C VAL A 7 0.61 -11.13 -9.45
N LEU A 8 0.07 -9.92 -9.31
CA LEU A 8 -1.34 -9.70 -8.95
C LEU A 8 -2.21 -9.28 -10.14
N GLN A 9 -1.68 -9.31 -11.37
CA GLN A 9 -2.36 -8.80 -12.57
C GLN A 9 -3.77 -9.37 -12.78
N ASP A 10 -3.98 -10.63 -12.40
CA ASP A 10 -5.27 -11.32 -12.58
C ASP A 10 -6.28 -11.02 -11.46
N GLN A 11 -5.83 -10.40 -10.36
CA GLN A 11 -6.64 -10.12 -9.16
C GLN A 11 -7.00 -8.63 -9.01
N VAL A 12 -6.31 -7.75 -9.71
CA VAL A 12 -6.42 -6.30 -9.58
C VAL A 12 -6.90 -5.66 -10.88
N ASP A 13 -7.57 -4.51 -10.77
CA ASP A 13 -7.96 -3.72 -11.94
C ASP A 13 -6.75 -3.01 -12.57
N LEU A 14 -6.99 -2.34 -13.71
CA LEU A 14 -5.97 -1.55 -14.42
C LEU A 14 -5.35 -0.43 -13.55
N ASN A 15 -6.00 -0.05 -12.44
CA ASN A 15 -5.53 0.96 -11.51
C ASN A 15 -4.81 0.35 -10.29
N GLY A 16 -4.62 -0.98 -10.27
CA GLY A 16 -3.96 -1.69 -9.17
C GLY A 16 -4.80 -1.79 -7.90
N ASN A 17 -6.12 -1.88 -8.02
CA ASN A 17 -7.03 -2.07 -6.89
C ASN A 17 -7.79 -3.38 -6.99
N PHE A 18 -8.04 -4.00 -5.85
CA PHE A 18 -8.96 -5.12 -5.78
C PHE A 18 -10.39 -4.62 -5.96
N HIS A 19 -11.27 -5.49 -6.45
CA HIS A 19 -12.67 -5.14 -6.62
C HIS A 19 -13.29 -4.78 -5.27
N LYS A 20 -13.74 -3.54 -5.12
CA LYS A 20 -14.46 -3.06 -3.93
C LYS A 20 -15.63 -2.18 -4.34
N VAL A 21 -16.67 -2.17 -3.50
CA VAL A 21 -17.79 -1.23 -3.62
C VAL A 21 -17.36 0.16 -3.13
N GLY A 22 -17.74 1.21 -3.88
CA GLY A 22 -17.56 2.61 -3.47
C GLY A 22 -16.45 3.34 -4.22
N ALA A 23 -16.02 4.48 -3.65
CA ALA A 23 -15.09 5.38 -4.31
C ALA A 23 -13.68 4.78 -4.46
N ARG A 24 -13.08 5.05 -5.62
CA ARG A 24 -11.69 4.67 -5.91
C ARG A 24 -10.75 5.38 -4.95
N PRO A 25 -9.80 4.66 -4.33
CA PRO A 25 -8.84 5.27 -3.43
C PRO A 25 -7.79 6.07 -4.20
N LYS A 26 -7.26 7.13 -3.59
CA LYS A 26 -6.15 7.93 -4.16
C LYS A 26 -4.83 7.18 -4.23
N PHE A 27 -4.63 6.27 -3.27
CA PHE A 27 -3.46 5.39 -3.16
C PHE A 27 -3.93 3.97 -3.47
N SER A 28 -3.36 3.32 -4.46
CA SER A 28 -3.82 2.00 -4.93
C SER A 28 -3.57 0.89 -3.90
N ASP A 29 -4.28 -0.23 -4.03
CA ASP A 29 -4.02 -1.39 -3.17
C ASP A 29 -2.64 -1.98 -3.43
N ILE A 30 -2.16 -2.00 -4.69
CA ILE A 30 -0.80 -2.43 -5.01
C ILE A 30 0.25 -1.52 -4.37
N GLU A 31 0.07 -0.19 -4.41
CA GLU A 31 1.00 0.73 -3.74
C GLU A 31 1.02 0.49 -2.22
N LEU A 32 -0.13 0.20 -1.63
CA LEU A 32 -0.24 -0.14 -0.22
C LEU A 32 0.51 -1.43 0.12
N ILE A 33 0.27 -2.51 -0.63
CA ILE A 33 0.96 -3.79 -0.44
C ILE A 33 2.47 -3.61 -0.64
N SER A 34 2.87 -2.89 -1.70
CA SER A 34 4.27 -2.57 -1.99
C SER A 34 4.94 -1.86 -0.82
N LEU A 35 4.28 -0.85 -0.27
CA LEU A 35 4.80 -0.10 0.86
C LEU A 35 4.90 -0.97 2.12
N ASN A 36 3.92 -1.82 2.36
CA ASN A 36 3.93 -2.74 3.50
C ASN A 36 5.11 -3.70 3.45
N LEU A 37 5.26 -4.41 2.32
CA LEU A 37 6.37 -5.35 2.11
C LEU A 37 7.72 -4.65 2.17
N THR A 38 7.82 -3.43 1.64
CA THR A 38 9.04 -2.63 1.72
C THR A 38 9.35 -2.23 3.17
N SER A 39 8.35 -1.86 3.96
CA SER A 39 8.55 -1.52 5.37
C SER A 39 9.02 -2.73 6.19
N GLU A 40 8.49 -3.92 5.91
CA GLU A 40 8.90 -5.18 6.54
C GLU A 40 10.33 -5.55 6.13
N TYR A 41 10.66 -5.45 4.84
CA TYR A 41 12.02 -5.67 4.31
C TYR A 41 13.04 -4.72 4.95
N LEU A 42 12.67 -3.46 5.17
CA LEU A 42 13.51 -2.46 5.84
C LEU A 42 13.49 -2.58 7.37
N SER A 43 12.81 -3.58 7.93
CA SER A 43 12.63 -3.79 9.38
C SER A 43 12.07 -2.56 10.11
N ILE A 44 11.16 -1.83 9.44
CA ILE A 44 10.43 -0.69 10.01
C ILE A 44 9.08 -1.20 10.53
N ASP A 45 9.08 -1.71 11.75
CA ASP A 45 7.86 -2.26 12.37
C ASP A 45 6.92 -1.15 12.89
N SER A 46 7.47 0.06 13.10
CA SER A 46 6.70 1.19 13.59
C SER A 46 6.04 1.95 12.45
N GLU A 47 4.72 1.78 12.29
CA GLU A 47 3.91 2.59 11.37
C GLU A 47 4.07 4.09 11.63
N SER A 48 4.25 4.50 12.88
CA SER A 48 4.49 5.91 13.24
C SER A 48 5.80 6.42 12.65
N LEU A 49 6.87 5.62 12.73
CA LEU A 49 8.17 5.94 12.14
C LEU A 49 8.08 5.98 10.62
N LEU A 50 7.44 4.97 10.01
CA LEU A 50 7.24 4.90 8.56
C LEU A 50 6.57 6.18 8.05
N PHE A 51 5.45 6.57 8.66
CA PHE A 51 4.72 7.77 8.24
C PHE A 51 5.46 9.07 8.51
N LYS A 52 6.31 9.14 9.55
CA LYS A 52 7.19 10.29 9.75
C LYS A 52 8.18 10.41 8.59
N LYS A 53 8.89 9.32 8.26
CA LYS A 53 9.85 9.27 7.15
C LYS A 53 9.21 9.61 5.81
N LEU A 54 8.06 9.02 5.50
CA LEU A 54 7.35 9.29 4.25
C LEU A 54 6.94 10.76 4.12
N LYS A 55 6.56 11.42 5.23
CA LYS A 55 6.15 12.83 5.23
C LYS A 55 7.33 13.81 5.23
N SER A 56 8.50 13.43 5.74
CA SER A 56 9.67 14.29 5.82
C SER A 56 10.64 14.07 4.67
N GLU A 57 11.08 12.83 4.46
CA GLU A 57 12.15 12.47 3.54
C GLU A 57 11.60 12.14 2.14
N TYR A 58 10.41 11.55 2.06
CA TYR A 58 9.86 11.00 0.81
C TYR A 58 8.57 11.69 0.32
N ARG A 59 8.32 12.93 0.75
CA ARG A 59 7.04 13.59 0.50
C ARG A 59 6.73 13.74 -0.99
N GLU A 60 7.75 14.02 -1.79
CA GLU A 60 7.61 14.24 -3.23
C GLU A 60 7.37 12.93 -4.00
N GLN A 61 7.89 11.81 -3.50
CA GLN A 61 7.73 10.49 -4.09
C GLN A 61 6.37 9.85 -3.78
N PHE A 62 5.69 10.32 -2.73
CA PHE A 62 4.37 9.83 -2.33
C PHE A 62 3.31 10.97 -2.35
N PRO A 63 3.04 11.60 -3.51
CA PRO A 63 2.13 12.73 -3.60
C PRO A 63 0.67 12.37 -3.27
N ASN A 64 0.29 11.10 -3.47
CA ASN A 64 -1.05 10.58 -3.19
C ASN A 64 -1.15 9.84 -1.84
N MET A 65 -0.19 10.05 -0.94
CA MET A 65 -0.16 9.35 0.34
C MET A 65 -1.44 9.59 1.15
N ILE A 66 -2.04 8.51 1.62
CA ILE A 66 -3.22 8.54 2.49
C ILE A 66 -2.83 8.73 3.95
N ASP A 67 -3.79 9.05 4.81
CA ASP A 67 -3.55 9.11 6.25
C ASP A 67 -3.23 7.73 6.84
N ARG A 68 -2.46 7.72 7.94
CA ARG A 68 -2.08 6.49 8.66
C ARG A 68 -3.29 5.64 9.03
N THR A 69 -4.37 6.26 9.51
CA THR A 69 -5.61 5.54 9.87
C THR A 69 -6.23 4.86 8.65
N GLN A 70 -6.23 5.53 7.48
CA GLN A 70 -6.74 4.97 6.23
C GLN A 70 -5.85 3.81 5.74
N TYR A 71 -4.54 3.98 5.84
CA TYR A 71 -3.56 2.94 5.51
C TYR A 71 -3.77 1.70 6.38
N ASN A 72 -3.82 1.85 7.70
CA ASN A 72 -3.98 0.73 8.63
C ASN A 72 -5.30 -0.01 8.41
N ARG A 73 -6.40 0.73 8.21
CA ARG A 73 -7.71 0.13 7.94
C ARG A 73 -7.67 -0.71 6.67
N ARG A 74 -7.06 -0.18 5.60
CA ARG A 74 -6.96 -0.88 4.31
C ARG A 74 -5.97 -2.03 4.35
N LYS A 75 -4.83 -1.90 5.03
CA LYS A 75 -3.88 -2.99 5.29
C LYS A 75 -4.58 -4.18 5.93
N LYS A 76 -5.42 -3.94 6.94
CA LYS A 76 -6.23 -5.00 7.58
C LYS A 76 -7.20 -5.68 6.59
N CYS A 77 -7.87 -4.91 5.72
CA CYS A 77 -8.76 -5.49 4.71
C CYS A 77 -8.01 -6.30 3.65
N LEU A 78 -6.76 -5.91 3.35
CA LEU A 78 -5.93 -6.57 2.35
C LEU A 78 -5.07 -7.70 2.92
N PHE A 79 -5.16 -7.98 4.22
CA PHE A 79 -4.30 -8.94 4.91
C PHE A 79 -4.31 -10.33 4.25
N GLY A 80 -5.48 -10.83 3.86
CA GLY A 80 -5.60 -12.13 3.18
C GLY A 80 -4.93 -12.17 1.79
N TYR A 81 -4.72 -11.02 1.15
CA TYR A 81 -3.94 -10.93 -0.09
C TYR A 81 -2.45 -10.74 0.18
N ILE A 82 -2.09 -10.06 1.29
CA ILE A 82 -0.69 -9.80 1.66
C ILE A 82 0.00 -11.09 2.10
N GLU A 83 -0.66 -11.97 2.86
CA GLU A 83 -0.06 -13.25 3.29
C GLU A 83 0.15 -14.24 2.14
N TRP A 84 -0.56 -14.06 1.03
CA TRP A 84 -0.47 -14.95 -0.12
C TRP A 84 0.69 -14.59 -1.08
N VAL A 85 1.21 -13.36 -0.99
CA VAL A 85 2.30 -12.82 -1.81
C VAL A 85 3.65 -13.16 -1.20
#